data_AF-A0AB34SSC6-F1
#
_entry.id   AF-A0AB34SSC6-F1
#
_cell.length_a   1.000
_cell.length_b   1.000
_cell.length_c   1.000
_cell.angle_alpha   90.00
_cell.angle_beta   90.00
_cell.angle_gamma   90.00
#
_symmetry.space_group_name_H-M   'P 1'
#
loop_
_entity.id
_entity.type
_entity.pdbx_description
1 polymer ?
#
loop_
_entity_poly.entity_id
_entity_poly.type
_entity_poly.pdbx_seq_one_letter_code
_entity_poly.pdbx_strand_id
1 'polypeptide(L)'
;MVRPSQRREMARWAVDGGHTNIRHACRTFAVSETCFRYQAKASEENARIADWLVRLTTTYRDWGFGLCFLHLRNVKGFGWNHKRVYR
;
A
#
# COMPACT_ATOMS: atom_id res chain seq x y z
N MET A 1 16.94 16.50 -7.01
CA MET A 1 16.38 16.26 -5.66
C MET A 1 15.85 14.83 -5.60
N VAL A 2 16.36 13.98 -4.70
CA VAL A 2 15.94 12.56 -4.60
C VAL A 2 14.61 12.47 -3.84
N ARG A 3 13.66 11.66 -4.32
CA ARG A 3 12.33 11.47 -3.70
C ARG A 3 12.46 10.78 -2.33
N PRO A 4 11.59 11.08 -1.35
CA PRO A 4 11.63 10.44 -0.03
C PRO A 4 11.57 8.90 -0.08
N SER A 5 10.82 8.33 -1.03
CA SER A 5 10.76 6.87 -1.24
C SER A 5 12.12 6.28 -1.61
N GLN A 6 12.83 6.91 -2.53
CA GLN A 6 14.15 6.49 -2.99
C GLN A 6 15.19 6.59 -1.87
N ARG A 7 15.13 7.63 -1.03
CA ARG A 7 16.04 7.74 0.14
C ARG A 7 15.85 6.59 1.12
N ARG A 8 14.60 6.16 1.34
CA ARG A 8 14.31 5.00 2.20
C ARG A 8 14.86 3.70 1.60
N GLU A 9 14.77 3.54 0.29
CA GLU A 9 15.34 2.37 -0.41
C GLU A 9 16.86 2.34 -0.31
N MET A 10 17.54 3.47 -0.52
CA MET A 10 18.98 3.58 -0.34
C MET A 10 19.42 3.24 1.09
N ALA A 11 18.66 3.71 2.09
CA ALA A 11 18.91 3.38 3.49
C ALA A 11 18.76 1.89 3.77
N ARG A 12 17.74 1.22 3.19
CA ARG A 12 17.58 -0.24 3.34
C ARG A 12 18.71 -1.00 2.67
N TRP A 13 19.04 -0.66 1.43
CA TRP A 13 20.14 -1.28 0.70
C TRP A 13 21.46 -1.21 1.47
N ALA A 14 21.79 -0.07 2.09
CA ALA A 14 23.00 0.08 2.89
C ALA A 14 23.01 -0.72 4.20
N VAL A 15 21.83 -1.02 4.76
CA VAL A 15 21.69 -1.85 5.97
C VAL A 15 21.69 -3.33 5.61
N ASP A 16 20.93 -3.72 4.59
CA ASP A 16 20.78 -5.10 4.12
C ASP A 16 22.10 -5.63 3.52
N GLY A 17 22.89 -4.76 2.89
CA GLY A 17 24.26 -5.06 2.43
C GLY A 17 25.31 -5.11 3.54
N GLY A 18 24.93 -4.88 4.81
CA GLY A 18 25.84 -4.95 5.96
C GLY A 18 26.84 -3.79 6.06
N HIS A 19 26.74 -2.77 5.20
CA HIS A 19 27.66 -1.64 5.17
C HIS A 19 27.53 -0.73 6.39
N THR A 20 26.31 -0.61 6.94
CA THR A 20 26.00 0.33 8.03
C THR A 20 24.86 -0.18 8.92
N ASN A 21 24.79 0.31 10.16
CA ASN A 21 23.62 0.07 11.02
C ASN A 21 22.47 1.06 10.69
N ILE A 22 21.25 0.71 11.11
CA ILE A 22 20.01 1.48 10.82
C ILE A 22 20.15 2.96 11.17
N ARG A 23 20.72 3.27 12.35
CA ARG A 23 20.86 4.65 12.83
C ARG A 23 21.81 5.46 11.96
N HIS A 24 22.91 4.85 11.54
CA HIS A 24 23.87 5.48 10.64
C HIS A 24 23.25 5.70 9.24
N ALA A 25 22.63 4.68 8.65
CA ALA A 25 21.95 4.80 7.36
C ALA A 25 20.86 5.89 7.36
N CYS A 26 20.00 5.92 8.38
CA CYS A 26 18.94 6.92 8.52
C CYS A 26 19.48 8.36 8.55
N ARG A 27 20.61 8.59 9.24
CA ARG A 27 21.29 9.90 9.27
C ARG A 27 21.88 10.26 7.91
N THR A 28 22.57 9.32 7.27
CA THR A 28 23.22 9.54 5.96
C THR A 28 22.21 9.86 4.86
N PHE A 29 21.06 9.18 4.84
CA PHE A 29 20.03 9.37 3.81
C PHE A 29 18.91 10.35 4.21
N ALA A 30 19.02 11.01 5.37
CA ALA A 30 18.01 11.92 5.91
C ALA A 30 16.59 11.29 5.95
N VAL A 31 16.51 10.07 6.48
CA VAL A 31 15.27 9.29 6.67
C VAL A 31 15.05 9.12 8.18
N SER A 32 13.81 9.29 8.66
CA SER A 32 13.52 8.99 10.07
C SER A 32 13.53 7.48 10.31
N GLU A 33 13.98 7.05 11.50
CA GLU A 33 13.99 5.61 11.78
C GLU A 33 12.58 4.99 11.80
N THR A 34 11.54 5.79 12.09
CA THR A 34 10.13 5.37 11.97
C THR A 34 9.75 5.10 10.51
N CYS A 35 10.18 5.96 9.58
CA CYS A 35 9.96 5.75 8.15
C CYS A 35 10.72 4.52 7.64
N PHE A 36 11.97 4.32 8.11
CA PHE A 36 12.78 3.16 7.78
C PHE A 36 12.09 1.85 8.20
N ARG A 37 11.66 1.78 9.48
CA ARG A 37 11.01 0.61 10.08
C ARG A 37 9.57 0.40 9.60
N TYR A 38 8.96 1.38 8.93
CA TYR A 38 7.62 1.23 8.40
C TYR A 38 7.56 0.10 7.37
N GLN A 39 6.82 -0.95 7.72
CA GLN A 39 6.44 -2.02 6.80
C GLN A 39 5.00 -1.80 6.38
N ALA A 40 4.78 -1.70 5.06
CA ALA A 40 3.44 -1.70 4.52
C ALA A 40 2.82 -3.06 4.82
N LYS A 41 1.69 -3.08 5.53
CA LYS A 41 0.94 -4.33 5.76
C LYS A 41 0.35 -4.75 4.42
N ALA A 42 0.91 -5.80 3.80
CA ALA A 42 0.26 -6.53 2.72
C ALA A 42 -0.97 -7.21 3.34
N SER A 43 -2.10 -6.52 3.29
CA SER A 43 -3.33 -7.06 3.81
C SER A 43 -3.91 -8.00 2.76
N GLU A 44 -4.06 -9.28 3.08
CA GLU A 44 -4.79 -10.26 2.25
C GLU A 44 -6.17 -9.73 1.85
N GLU A 45 -6.76 -8.89 2.70
CA GLU A 45 -8.01 -8.18 2.42
C GLU A 45 -7.90 -7.20 1.25
N ASN A 46 -6.75 -6.55 1.03
CA ASN A 46 -6.54 -5.73 -0.17
C ASN A 46 -6.52 -6.59 -1.45
N ALA A 47 -5.93 -7.78 -1.39
CA ALA A 47 -5.95 -8.71 -2.52
C ALA A 47 -7.40 -9.17 -2.81
N ARG A 48 -8.18 -9.45 -1.76
CA ARG A 48 -9.62 -9.76 -1.89
C ARG A 48 -10.41 -8.59 -2.48
N ILE A 49 -10.16 -7.36 -2.03
CA ILE A 49 -10.80 -6.15 -2.60
C ILE A 49 -10.50 -6.06 -4.10
N ALA A 50 -9.24 -6.24 -4.50
CA ALA A 50 -8.83 -6.18 -5.90
C ALA A 50 -9.51 -7.25 -6.77
N ASP A 51 -9.54 -8.51 -6.32
CA ASP A 51 -10.21 -9.61 -7.02
C ASP A 51 -11.71 -9.32 -7.21
N TRP A 52 -12.38 -8.82 -6.17
CA TRP A 52 -13.79 -8.42 -6.26
C TRP A 52 -14.03 -7.27 -7.23
N LEU A 53 -13.18 -6.25 -7.22
CA LEU A 53 -13.30 -5.13 -8.14
C LEU A 53 -13.14 -5.57 -9.58
N VAL A 54 -12.13 -6.41 -9.89
CA VAL A 54 -11.92 -6.97 -11.24
C VAL A 54 -13.16 -7.74 -11.70
N ARG A 55 -13.75 -8.57 -10.84
CA ARG A 55 -14.99 -9.29 -11.16
C ARG A 55 -16.14 -8.34 -11.45
N LEU A 56 -16.37 -7.35 -10.59
CA LEU A 56 -17.47 -6.40 -10.74
C LEU A 56 -17.33 -5.54 -11.99
N THR A 57 -16.15 -5.01 -12.29
CA THR A 57 -15.92 -4.19 -13.48
C THR A 57 -15.97 -5.02 -14.77
N THR A 58 -15.69 -6.33 -14.69
CA THR A 58 -15.81 -7.22 -15.84
C THR A 58 -17.27 -7.59 -16.11
N THR A 59 -18.06 -7.86 -15.07
CA THR A 59 -19.48 -8.20 -15.19
C THR A 59 -20.35 -6.98 -15.50
N TYR A 60 -20.07 -5.84 -14.86
CA TYR A 60 -20.84 -4.60 -14.97
C TYR A 60 -19.96 -3.48 -15.51
N ARG A 61 -19.77 -3.46 -16.84
CA ARG A 61 -18.83 -2.55 -17.49
C ARG A 61 -19.17 -1.07 -17.35
N ASP A 62 -20.45 -0.74 -17.13
CA ASP A 62 -20.91 0.64 -16.94
C ASP A 62 -20.81 1.12 -15.48
N TRP A 63 -20.40 0.25 -14.55
CA TRP A 63 -20.30 0.61 -13.15
C TRP A 63 -19.01 1.37 -12.85
N GLY A 64 -19.16 2.58 -12.32
CA GLY A 64 -18.06 3.29 -11.66
C GLY A 64 -17.71 2.71 -10.29
N PHE A 65 -16.59 3.18 -9.71
CA PHE A 65 -16.11 2.76 -8.39
C PHE A 65 -17.14 2.93 -7.26
N GLY A 66 -17.98 3.97 -7.33
CA GLY A 66 -19.04 4.20 -6.34
C GLY A 66 -20.08 3.07 -6.30
N LEU A 67 -20.51 2.59 -7.48
CA LEU A 67 -21.44 1.46 -7.58
C LEU A 67 -20.78 0.15 -7.14
N CYS A 68 -19.52 -0.07 -7.50
CA CYS A 68 -18.75 -1.22 -7.02
C CYS A 68 -18.66 -1.24 -5.49
N PHE A 69 -18.34 -0.10 -4.86
CA PHE A 69 -18.31 0.02 -3.41
C PHE A 69 -19.67 -0.24 -2.76
N LEU A 70 -20.75 0.35 -3.29
CA LEU A 70 -22.10 0.14 -2.78
C LEU A 70 -22.52 -1.33 -2.88
N HIS A 71 -22.18 -2.02 -3.96
CA HIS A 71 -22.46 -3.45 -4.10
C HIS A 71 -21.69 -4.28 -3.08
N LEU A 72 -20.39 -4.02 -2.92
CA LEU A 72 -19.56 -4.74 -1.94
C LEU A 72 -20.06 -4.53 -0.51
N ARG A 73 -20.54 -3.33 -0.18
CA ARG A 73 -21.05 -3.03 1.16
C ARG A 73 -22.46 -3.55 1.40
N ASN A 74 -23.38 -3.34 0.47
CA ASN A 74 -24.81 -3.58 0.69
C ASN A 74 -25.25 -4.97 0.26
N VAL A 75 -24.64 -5.54 -0.78
CA VAL A 75 -25.02 -6.86 -1.31
C VAL A 75 -24.11 -7.94 -0.75
N LYS A 76 -22.79 -7.72 -0.72
CA LYS A 76 -21.84 -8.69 -0.17
C LYS A 76 -21.61 -8.53 1.33
N GLY A 77 -22.01 -7.41 1.93
CA GLY A 77 -21.90 -7.18 3.37
C GLY A 77 -20.48 -6.90 3.86
N PHE A 78 -19.54 -6.55 2.97
CA PHE A 78 -18.16 -6.26 3.39
C PHE A 78 -18.08 -4.93 4.15
N GLY A 79 -17.46 -4.95 5.33
CA GLY A 79 -17.20 -3.76 6.17
C GLY A 79 -16.01 -2.90 5.71
N TRP A 80 -15.64 -2.96 4.43
CA TRP A 80 -14.45 -2.28 3.92
C TRP A 80 -14.60 -0.77 3.90
N ASN A 81 -13.51 -0.07 4.24
CA ASN A 81 -13.46 1.38 4.11
C ASN A 81 -13.41 1.77 2.63
N HIS A 82 -14.23 2.74 2.20
CA HIS A 82 -14.25 3.23 0.82
C HIS A 82 -12.87 3.66 0.31
N LYS A 83 -12.02 4.25 1.17
CA LYS A 83 -10.65 4.65 0.81
C LYS A 83 -9.76 3.48 0.41
N ARG A 84 -10.05 2.27 0.93
CA ARG A 84 -9.32 1.04 0.57
C ARG A 84 -9.81 0.44 -0.72
N VAL A 85 -11.10 0.59 -1.03
CA VAL A 85 -11.71 0.15 -2.28
C VAL A 85 -11.31 1.05 -3.46
N TYR A 86 -11.06 2.34 -3.20
CA TYR A 86 -10.68 3.31 -4.23
C TYR A 86 -9.16 3.43 -4.48
N ARG A 87 -8.34 2.77 -3.67
CA ARG A 87 -6.88 2.76 -3.86
C ARG A 87 -6.52 1.88 -5.04
#